data_AF-A0A3S1K8V7-F1
#
_entry.id   AF-A0A3S1K8V7-F1
#
_cell.length_a   1.000
_cell.length_b   1.000
_cell.length_c   1.000
_cell.angle_alpha   90.00
_cell.angle_beta   90.00
_cell.angle_gamma   90.00
#
_symmetry.space_group_name_H-M   'P 1'
#
loop_
_entity.id
_entity.type
_entity.pdbx_description
1 polymer ?
#
loop_
_entity_poly.entity_id
_entity_poly.type
_entity_poly.pdbx_seq_one_letter_code
_entity_poly.pdbx_strand_id
1 'polypeptide(L)'
;MGVFHFAKSYTGTICVLLASLSISACTSNSSTTSSSPTSVEALQLASSSAPLSGGGALQVVKELPAPQNTQNGNEQPLSPNDVLEVNVFQVDNLNRTVQVDAGGQISLPLIGTVTAAGKT
;
A
#
# COMPACT_ATOMS: atom_id res chain seq x y z
N MET A 1 -9.89 35.12 54.50
CA MET A 1 -11.07 34.26 54.25
C MET A 1 -11.60 34.58 52.87
N GLY A 2 -11.66 33.61 51.96
CA GLY A 2 -12.17 33.82 50.60
C GLY A 2 -11.60 32.91 49.53
N VAL A 3 -11.25 31.67 49.88
CA VAL A 3 -10.79 30.59 48.99
C VAL A 3 -11.97 30.02 48.18
N PHE A 4 -12.75 30.83 47.46
CA PHE A 4 -13.93 30.34 46.74
C PHE A 4 -14.24 31.10 45.45
N HIS A 5 -13.23 31.42 44.64
CA HIS A 5 -13.47 31.89 43.26
C HIS A 5 -12.66 31.15 42.20
N PHE A 6 -11.96 30.07 42.58
CA PHE A 6 -11.22 29.24 41.63
C PHE A 6 -12.09 28.13 41.02
N ALA A 7 -13.19 27.72 41.67
CA ALA A 7 -13.98 26.55 41.27
C ALA A 7 -15.02 26.79 40.17
N LYS A 8 -15.32 28.04 39.79
CA LYS A 8 -16.40 28.37 38.82
C LYS A 8 -15.92 28.55 37.37
N SER A 9 -14.61 28.55 37.14
CA SER A 9 -14.02 28.61 35.80
C SER A 9 -13.68 27.23 35.21
N TYR A 10 -13.62 26.18 36.04
CA TYR A 10 -13.23 24.83 35.60
C TYR A 10 -14.37 24.01 34.99
N THR A 11 -15.63 24.28 35.37
CA THR A 11 -16.81 23.61 34.79
C THR A 11 -16.99 23.94 33.30
N GLY A 12 -16.66 25.17 32.89
CA GLY A 12 -16.69 25.57 31.48
C GLY A 12 -15.61 24.89 30.64
N THR A 13 -14.37 24.83 31.15
CA THR A 13 -13.26 24.19 30.44
C THR A 13 -13.32 22.67 30.42
N ILE A 14 -13.94 22.02 31.42
CA ILE A 14 -14.20 20.57 31.43
C ILE A 14 -15.26 20.18 30.39
N CYS A 15 -16.29 21.00 30.19
CA CYS A 15 -17.27 20.79 29.12
C CYS A 15 -16.68 20.98 27.70
N VAL A 16 -15.72 21.88 27.54
CA VAL A 16 -15.04 22.12 26.25
C VAL A 16 -13.99 21.03 25.95
N LEU A 17 -13.28 20.50 26.95
CA LEU A 17 -12.31 19.41 26.77
C LEU A 17 -12.96 18.03 26.52
N LEU A 18 -14.18 17.78 27.03
CA LEU A 18 -14.95 16.56 26.72
C LEU A 18 -15.59 16.60 25.32
N ALA A 19 -15.76 17.79 24.72
CA ALA A 19 -16.31 17.94 23.37
C ALA A 19 -15.26 17.82 22.25
N SER A 20 -13.96 17.79 22.57
CA SER A 20 -12.87 17.64 21.60
C SER A 20 -12.33 16.20 21.45
N LEU A 21 -12.89 15.21 22.16
CA LEU A 21 -12.40 13.82 22.15
C LEU A 21 -13.21 12.87 21.23
N SER A 22 -13.92 13.39 20.24
CA SER A 22 -14.81 12.61 19.36
C SER A 22 -14.51 12.70 17.85
N ILE A 23 -13.31 13.12 17.43
CA ILE A 23 -12.86 13.03 16.01
C ILE A 23 -11.60 12.16 15.88
N SER A 24 -11.58 11.00 16.54
CA SER A 24 -10.61 9.94 16.20
C SER A 24 -11.29 8.58 16.20
N ALA A 25 -12.01 8.30 15.12
CA ALA A 25 -12.48 6.97 14.76
C ALA A 25 -12.71 6.90 13.25
N CYS A 26 -11.65 6.56 12.50
CA CYS A 26 -11.69 5.81 11.22
C CYS A 26 -10.26 5.51 10.71
N THR A 27 -9.64 4.53 11.35
CA THR A 27 -8.53 3.67 10.89
C THR A 27 -8.81 2.38 11.69
N SER A 28 -9.14 1.20 11.18
CA SER A 28 -9.06 0.61 9.84
C SER A 28 -10.04 -0.58 9.75
N ASN A 29 -10.23 -1.03 8.51
CA ASN A 29 -10.46 -2.44 8.13
C ASN A 29 -11.78 -3.12 8.55
N SER A 30 -12.76 -3.06 7.66
CA SER A 30 -13.87 -4.01 7.65
C SER A 30 -13.38 -5.35 7.08
N SER A 31 -13.13 -6.31 7.96
CA SER A 31 -13.28 -7.74 7.62
C SER A 31 -13.71 -8.48 8.87
N THR A 32 -14.98 -8.84 8.88
CA THR A 32 -15.63 -9.76 9.80
C THR A 32 -14.87 -11.09 9.85
N THR A 33 -14.35 -11.47 11.01
CA THR A 33 -14.24 -12.89 11.39
C THR A 33 -14.04 -13.02 12.90
N SER A 34 -15.12 -13.35 13.60
CA SER A 34 -15.08 -13.82 14.98
C SER A 34 -14.94 -15.34 14.97
N SER A 35 -13.89 -15.85 15.62
CA SER A 35 -13.85 -17.01 16.54
C SER A 35 -12.54 -17.79 16.43
N SER A 36 -11.70 -17.68 17.47
CA SER A 36 -10.68 -18.67 17.86
C SER A 36 -11.33 -19.74 18.79
N PRO A 37 -10.67 -20.85 19.22
CA PRO A 37 -9.31 -21.36 18.97
C PRO A 37 -9.26 -22.90 18.66
N THR A 38 -8.04 -23.47 18.61
CA THR A 38 -7.65 -24.90 18.71
C THR A 38 -7.86 -25.83 17.49
N SER A 39 -6.80 -26.02 16.69
CA SER A 39 -6.01 -27.27 16.70
C SER A 39 -4.92 -27.20 15.64
N VAL A 40 -3.70 -27.46 16.06
CA VAL A 40 -2.52 -27.66 15.21
C VAL A 40 -2.64 -29.02 14.51
N GLU A 41 -3.51 -29.14 13.51
CA GLU A 41 -3.57 -30.37 12.74
C GLU A 41 -2.47 -30.37 11.67
N ALA A 42 -1.56 -31.32 11.85
CA ALA A 42 -0.30 -31.48 11.17
C ALA A 42 -0.38 -31.40 9.64
N LEU A 43 0.73 -30.95 9.06
CA LEU A 43 1.12 -31.19 7.67
C LEU A 43 1.02 -32.69 7.33
N GLN A 44 -0.14 -33.15 6.88
CA GLN A 44 -0.26 -34.42 6.18
C GLN A 44 -0.04 -34.16 4.69
N LEU A 45 1.24 -34.24 4.30
CA LEU A 45 1.67 -34.51 2.93
C LEU A 45 1.16 -35.89 2.52
N ALA A 46 -0.13 -35.95 2.16
CA ALA A 46 -0.65 -37.05 1.35
C ALA A 46 -0.35 -36.72 -0.12
N SER A 47 0.90 -36.96 -0.52
CA SER A 47 1.28 -37.06 -1.94
C SER A 47 0.68 -38.34 -2.50
N SER A 48 -0.62 -38.33 -2.79
CA SER A 48 -1.27 -39.34 -3.62
C SER A 48 -1.49 -38.74 -5.00
N SER A 49 -0.60 -39.08 -5.94
CA SER A 49 -0.77 -38.83 -7.36
C SER A 49 -1.91 -39.71 -7.90
N ALA A 50 -3.15 -39.27 -7.68
CA ALA A 50 -4.30 -39.78 -8.41
C ALA A 50 -4.42 -38.99 -9.72
N PRO A 51 -4.60 -39.64 -10.88
CA PRO A 51 -4.92 -38.91 -12.10
C PRO A 51 -6.25 -38.20 -11.87
N LEU A 52 -6.24 -36.87 -11.90
CA LEU A 52 -7.42 -36.01 -11.86
C LEU A 52 -8.26 -36.29 -13.12
N SER A 53 -9.07 -37.35 -13.06
CA SER A 53 -10.22 -37.50 -13.93
C SER A 53 -11.17 -36.35 -13.58
N GLY A 54 -11.43 -35.47 -14.54
CA GLY A 54 -12.16 -34.21 -14.37
C GLY A 54 -13.56 -34.37 -13.79
N GLY A 55 -13.64 -34.52 -12.46
CA GLY A 55 -14.86 -34.73 -11.70
C GLY A 55 -15.37 -33.45 -11.06
N GLY A 56 -16.42 -32.88 -11.64
CA GLY A 56 -17.53 -32.21 -10.93
C GLY A 56 -17.34 -30.82 -10.31
N ALA A 57 -16.12 -30.37 -9.99
CA ALA A 57 -15.94 -29.13 -9.20
C ALA A 57 -15.14 -28.01 -9.88
N LEU A 58 -14.60 -28.24 -11.09
CA LEU A 58 -13.79 -27.24 -11.79
C LEU A 58 -14.63 -26.57 -12.88
N GLN A 59 -14.95 -25.29 -12.70
CA GLN A 59 -15.60 -24.48 -13.72
C GLN A 59 -14.55 -23.74 -14.55
N VAL A 60 -14.66 -23.85 -15.87
CA VAL A 60 -13.87 -23.04 -16.82
C VAL A 60 -14.39 -21.61 -16.75
N VAL A 61 -13.61 -20.71 -16.14
CA VAL A 61 -13.87 -19.28 -16.15
C VAL A 61 -13.53 -18.75 -17.54
N LYS A 62 -14.56 -18.33 -18.29
CA LYS A 62 -14.42 -17.88 -19.68
C LYS A 62 -13.66 -16.56 -19.80
N GLU A 63 -13.82 -15.67 -18.80
CA GLU A 63 -13.24 -14.34 -18.79
C GLU A 63 -12.87 -13.96 -17.35
N LEU A 64 -11.63 -13.48 -17.17
CA LEU A 64 -11.20 -12.81 -15.95
C LEU A 64 -11.20 -11.30 -16.18
N PRO A 65 -11.57 -10.49 -15.17
CA PRO A 65 -11.42 -9.05 -15.25
C PRO A 65 -9.94 -8.69 -15.46
N ALA A 66 -9.69 -7.60 -16.18
CA ALA A 66 -8.34 -7.10 -16.40
C ALA A 66 -7.63 -6.85 -15.05
N PRO A 67 -6.30 -7.06 -14.97
CA PRO A 67 -5.57 -6.79 -13.75
C PRO A 67 -5.67 -5.30 -13.41
N GLN A 68 -5.85 -5.02 -12.12
CA GLN A 68 -5.90 -3.65 -11.63
C GLN A 68 -4.61 -2.91 -12.01
N ASN A 69 -4.73 -1.62 -12.34
CA ASN A 69 -3.60 -0.73 -12.67
C ASN A 69 -2.83 -1.05 -13.97
N THR A 70 -3.41 -1.81 -14.90
CA THR A 70 -2.79 -2.06 -16.23
C THR A 70 -3.14 -1.02 -17.28
N GLN A 71 -3.98 -0.03 -16.93
CA GLN A 71 -4.51 1.01 -17.83
C GLN A 71 -4.96 0.47 -19.20
N ASN A 72 -5.48 -0.76 -19.29
CA ASN A 72 -5.84 -1.43 -20.55
C ASN A 72 -4.69 -1.47 -21.59
N GLY A 73 -3.43 -1.50 -21.14
CA GLY A 73 -2.26 -1.49 -22.01
C GLY A 73 -1.85 -0.11 -22.52
N ASN A 74 -2.40 0.98 -21.96
CA ASN A 74 -1.89 2.32 -22.22
C ASN A 74 -0.47 2.49 -21.63
N GLU A 75 0.27 3.45 -22.17
CA GLU A 75 1.59 3.82 -21.65
C GLU A 75 1.48 4.25 -20.19
N GLN A 76 2.23 3.58 -19.30
CA GLN A 76 2.27 3.92 -17.89
C GLN A 76 3.35 4.98 -17.66
N PRO A 77 2.97 6.19 -17.24
CA PRO A 77 3.96 7.21 -16.91
C PRO A 77 4.75 6.83 -15.65
N LEU A 78 6.01 7.23 -15.63
CA LEU A 78 6.90 7.07 -14.48
C LEU A 78 6.34 7.77 -13.24
N SER A 79 6.47 7.11 -12.09
CA SER A 79 5.97 7.56 -10.78
C SER A 79 7.10 7.72 -9.75
N PRO A 80 6.91 8.54 -8.71
CA PRO A 80 7.82 8.58 -7.57
C PRO A 80 8.05 7.20 -6.97
N ASN A 81 9.29 6.92 -6.58
CA ASN A 81 9.79 5.64 -6.07
C ASN A 81 9.99 4.53 -7.12
N ASP A 82 9.73 4.79 -8.41
CA ASP A 82 10.10 3.84 -9.47
C ASP A 82 11.62 3.68 -9.58
N VAL A 83 12.06 2.47 -9.94
CA VAL A 83 13.48 2.16 -10.16
C VAL A 83 13.72 2.05 -11.66
N LEU A 84 14.63 2.86 -12.18
CA LEU A 84 14.97 2.96 -13.60
C LEU A 84 16.39 2.48 -13.85
N GLU A 85 16.56 1.68 -14.89
CA GLU A 85 17.87 1.33 -15.44
C GLU A 85 18.16 2.23 -16.65
N VAL A 86 19.26 2.99 -16.57
CA VAL A 86 19.68 3.90 -17.63
C VAL A 86 20.95 3.34 -18.26
N ASN A 87 20.86 2.97 -19.54
CA ASN A 87 21.98 2.47 -20.34
C ASN A 87 22.35 3.47 -21.44
N VAL A 88 23.62 3.87 -21.48
CA VAL A 88 24.16 4.80 -22.47
C VAL A 88 25.05 4.02 -23.44
N PHE A 89 24.64 3.98 -24.70
CA PHE A 89 25.33 3.20 -25.73
C PHE A 89 26.80 3.62 -25.88
N GLN A 90 27.69 2.63 -25.88
CA GLN A 90 29.16 2.79 -26.00
C GLN A 90 29.84 3.58 -24.86
N VAL A 91 29.12 3.93 -23.80
CA VAL A 91 29.67 4.67 -22.65
C VAL A 91 29.21 4.04 -21.34
N ASP A 92 29.72 2.84 -21.06
CA ASP A 92 29.28 2.05 -19.90
C ASP A 92 29.50 2.75 -18.55
N ASN A 93 30.47 3.66 -18.47
CA ASN A 93 30.72 4.48 -17.28
C ASN A 93 29.55 5.42 -16.92
N LEU A 94 28.60 5.61 -17.84
CA LEU A 94 27.39 6.39 -17.61
C LEU A 94 26.17 5.51 -17.33
N ASN A 95 26.28 4.18 -17.30
CA ASN A 95 25.17 3.29 -16.98
C ASN A 95 24.89 3.31 -15.47
N ARG A 96 23.61 3.29 -15.08
CA ARG A 96 23.23 3.26 -13.65
C ARG A 96 21.78 2.89 -13.45
N THR A 97 21.51 2.31 -12.28
CA THR A 97 20.17 2.12 -11.75
C THR A 97 19.88 3.24 -10.75
N VAL A 98 18.82 4.00 -10.98
CA VAL A 98 18.43 5.15 -10.13
C VAL A 98 16.96 5.03 -9.75
N GLN A 99 16.62 5.51 -8.56
CA GLN A 99 15.24 5.61 -8.11
C GLN A 99 14.71 7.03 -8.31
N VAL A 100 13.47 7.15 -8.76
CA VAL A 100 12.74 8.43 -8.83
C VAL A 100 12.44 8.90 -7.41
N ASP A 101 12.86 10.11 -7.07
CA ASP A 101 12.63 10.67 -5.75
C ASP A 101 11.16 11.07 -5.51
N ALA A 102 10.83 11.50 -4.30
CA ALA A 102 9.48 11.93 -3.93
C ALA A 102 9.00 13.17 -4.71
N GLY A 103 9.91 13.95 -5.28
CA GLY A 103 9.62 15.08 -6.15
C GLY A 103 9.43 14.69 -7.63
N GLY A 104 9.60 13.41 -7.98
CA GLY A 104 9.49 12.95 -9.37
C GLY A 104 10.76 13.16 -10.19
N GLN A 105 11.91 13.36 -9.53
CA GLN A 105 13.18 13.67 -10.18
C GLN A 105 14.17 12.49 -10.08
N ILE A 106 15.14 12.45 -10.99
CA ILE A 106 16.30 11.55 -10.94
C ILE A 106 17.59 12.35 -11.15
N SER A 107 18.69 11.89 -10.56
CA SER A 107 20.02 12.50 -10.74
C SER A 107 20.87 11.67 -11.69
N LEU A 108 21.40 12.32 -12.73
CA LEU A 108 22.19 11.71 -13.79
C LEU A 108 23.56 12.43 -13.88
N PRO A 109 24.67 11.72 -14.18
CA PRO A 109 25.94 12.33 -14.50
C PRO A 109 25.81 13.29 -15.67
N LEU A 110 26.61 14.36 -15.63
CA LEU A 110 26.73 15.42 -16.64
C LEU A 110 25.53 16.38 -16.73
N ILE A 111 24.30 15.86 -16.63
CA ILE A 111 23.07 16.67 -16.76
C ILE A 111 22.37 16.96 -15.43
N GLY A 112 22.85 16.37 -14.33
CA GLY A 112 22.33 16.62 -12.99
C GLY A 112 20.91 16.09 -12.82
N THR A 113 20.09 16.84 -12.09
CA THR A 113 18.72 16.47 -11.75
C THR A 113 17.76 16.76 -12.90
N VAL A 114 16.98 15.75 -13.31
CA VAL A 114 15.97 15.86 -14.38
C VAL A 114 14.62 15.31 -13.92
N THR A 115 13.52 15.84 -14.46
CA THR A 115 12.16 15.42 -14.10
C THR A 115 11.79 14.17 -14.88
N ALA A 116 11.55 13.08 -14.17
CA ALA A 116 11.18 11.79 -14.73
C ALA A 116 9.68 11.51 -14.59
N ALA A 117 9.05 11.95 -13.49
CA ALA A 117 7.64 11.67 -13.24
C ALA A 117 6.74 12.24 -14.35
N GLY A 118 5.75 11.45 -14.77
CA GLY A 118 4.85 11.82 -15.87
C GLY A 118 5.44 11.66 -17.27
N LYS A 119 6.67 11.15 -17.41
CA LYS A 119 7.28 10.76 -18.69
C LYS A 119 7.12 9.26 -18.92
N THR A 120 7.38 8.81 -20.14
CA THR A 120 7.37 7.41 -20.56
C THR A 120 8.74 6.99 -21.08
#